data_AF-A0A434UKC7-F1
#
_entry.id   AF-A0A434UKC7-F1
#
_cell.length_a   1.000
_cell.length_b   1.000
_cell.length_c   1.000
_cell.angle_alpha   90.00
_cell.angle_beta   90.00
_cell.angle_gamma   90.00
#
_symmetry.space_group_name_H-M   'P 1'
#
loop_
_entity.id
_entity.type
_entity.pdbx_description
1 polymer ?
#
loop_
_entity_poly.entity_id
_entity_poly.type
_entity_poly.pdbx_seq_one_letter_code
_entity_poly.pdbx_strand_id
1 'polypeptide(L)'
;MLLKDEVGMLQRVPLFSGIEPAKLKLLAFTSDRVNYSAGQILFRQGDEADAAYVILSGRADILVDSDSGQIKVAELLPNSIVGEIAILCNSSRTATVRAASDLEVLRIRKDHFLRLMKEFPEMTIEILRVLADRLSHTTADLIDARTA
;
A
#
# COMPACT_ATOMS: atom_id res chain seq x y z
N MET A 1 10.79 15.09 -16.72
CA MET A 1 10.28 13.84 -17.34
C MET A 1 9.66 12.93 -16.28
N LEU A 2 10.33 12.70 -15.14
CA LEU A 2 9.86 11.91 -13.98
C LEU A 2 8.37 12.07 -13.60
N LEU A 3 7.87 13.31 -13.46
CA LEU A 3 6.50 13.57 -12.99
C LEU A 3 5.38 13.10 -13.95
N LYS A 4 5.64 13.05 -15.27
CA LYS A 4 4.62 12.57 -16.22
C LYS A 4 4.48 11.05 -16.15
N ASP A 5 5.58 10.36 -15.92
CA ASP A 5 5.62 8.90 -15.80
C ASP A 5 4.94 8.45 -14.50
N GLU A 6 5.17 9.17 -13.40
CA GLU A 6 4.55 8.90 -12.11
C GLU A 6 3.03 9.02 -12.12
N VAL A 7 2.48 10.04 -12.80
CA VAL A 7 1.02 10.17 -12.94
C VAL A 7 0.45 8.99 -13.70
N GLY A 8 1.08 8.56 -14.79
CA GLY A 8 0.63 7.40 -15.55
C GLY A 8 0.70 6.11 -14.75
N MET A 9 1.71 5.95 -13.90
CA MET A 9 1.80 4.82 -12.96
C MET A 9 0.72 4.89 -11.89
N LEU A 10 0.50 6.06 -11.29
CA LEU A 10 -0.54 6.25 -10.28
C LEU A 10 -1.94 5.96 -10.84
N GLN A 11 -2.24 6.37 -12.08
CA GLN A 11 -3.53 6.07 -12.72
C GLN A 11 -3.81 4.56 -12.89
N ARG A 12 -2.76 3.72 -12.91
CA ARG A 12 -2.91 2.26 -12.96
C ARG A 12 -3.22 1.64 -11.60
N VAL A 13 -2.96 2.35 -10.52
CA VAL A 13 -3.36 1.93 -9.17
C VAL A 13 -4.89 2.06 -9.09
N PRO A 14 -5.65 0.98 -8.85
CA PRO A 14 -7.10 1.04 -8.79
C PRO A 14 -7.62 2.15 -7.86
N LEU A 15 -6.91 2.34 -6.74
CA LEU A 15 -7.13 3.39 -5.75
C LEU A 15 -7.21 4.81 -6.29
N PHE A 16 -6.47 5.09 -7.37
CA PHE A 16 -6.26 6.42 -7.92
C PHE A 16 -6.90 6.59 -9.31
N SER A 17 -7.54 5.54 -9.83
CA SER A 17 -8.09 5.51 -11.19
C SER A 17 -9.17 6.57 -11.45
N GLY A 18 -9.91 6.99 -10.41
CA GLY A 18 -10.92 8.05 -10.47
C GLY A 18 -10.42 9.46 -10.18
N ILE A 19 -9.11 9.66 -9.95
CA ILE A 19 -8.55 10.94 -9.53
C ILE A 19 -8.07 11.74 -10.74
N GLU A 20 -8.37 13.04 -10.75
CA GLU A 20 -7.92 13.95 -11.80
C GLU A 20 -6.38 13.98 -11.93
N PRO A 21 -5.82 14.01 -13.15
CA PRO A 21 -4.37 14.00 -13.37
C PRO A 21 -3.62 15.12 -12.65
N ALA A 22 -4.23 16.30 -12.48
CA ALA A 22 -3.62 17.42 -11.76
C ALA A 22 -3.39 17.09 -10.27
N LYS A 23 -4.34 16.38 -9.64
CA LYS A 23 -4.25 15.93 -8.25
C LYS A 23 -3.22 14.81 -8.11
N LEU A 24 -3.16 13.88 -9.07
CA LEU A 24 -2.13 12.84 -9.10
C LEU A 24 -0.71 13.40 -9.26
N LYS A 25 -0.55 14.50 -10.01
CA LYS A 25 0.74 15.23 -10.05
C LYS A 25 1.13 15.76 -8.68
N LEU A 26 0.19 16.33 -7.94
CA LEU A 26 0.45 16.84 -6.59
C LEU A 26 0.83 15.70 -5.64
N LEU A 27 0.14 14.56 -5.71
CA LEU A 27 0.49 13.37 -4.94
C LEU A 27 1.91 12.88 -5.30
N ALA A 28 2.20 12.70 -6.59
CA ALA A 28 3.53 12.31 -7.06
C ALA A 28 4.62 13.27 -6.57
N PHE A 29 4.38 14.58 -6.66
CA PHE A 29 5.32 15.62 -6.26
C PHE A 29 5.57 15.67 -4.74
N THR A 30 4.58 15.32 -3.93
CA THR A 30 4.67 15.35 -2.46
C THR A 30 5.09 14.01 -1.84
N SER A 31 5.45 13.04 -2.69
CA SER A 31 5.86 11.70 -2.29
C SER A 31 7.33 11.45 -2.63
N ASP A 32 7.96 10.53 -1.89
CA ASP A 32 9.35 10.16 -2.10
C ASP A 32 9.43 8.89 -2.95
N ARG A 33 10.26 8.91 -4.00
CA ARG A 33 10.58 7.70 -4.76
C ARG A 33 11.71 6.94 -4.05
N VAL A 34 11.45 5.70 -3.67
CA VAL A 34 12.38 4.90 -2.86
C VAL A 34 12.63 3.55 -3.53
N ASN A 35 13.91 3.16 -3.58
CA ASN A 35 14.34 1.87 -4.10
C ASN A 35 14.75 0.94 -2.96
N TYR A 36 14.37 -0.32 -3.08
CA TYR A 36 14.74 -1.39 -2.18
C TYR A 36 15.33 -2.54 -3.00
N SER A 37 16.50 -3.04 -2.61
CA SER A 37 17.04 -4.29 -3.15
C SER A 37 16.27 -5.50 -2.62
N ALA A 38 16.29 -6.60 -3.37
CA ALA A 38 15.70 -7.86 -2.92
C ALA A 38 16.14 -8.23 -1.49
N GLY A 39 15.18 -8.59 -0.64
CA GLY A 39 15.36 -8.92 0.77
C GLY A 39 15.31 -7.73 1.74
N GLN A 40 15.37 -6.48 1.26
CA GLN A 40 15.26 -5.31 2.13
C GLN A 40 13.83 -5.14 2.68
N ILE A 41 13.73 -4.66 3.91
CA ILE A 41 12.47 -4.45 4.60
C ILE A 41 12.02 -3.00 4.43
N LEU A 42 10.78 -2.80 4.00
CA LEU A 42 10.17 -1.47 3.89
C LEU A 42 9.77 -0.98 5.29
N PHE A 43 9.10 -1.86 6.05
CA PHE A 43 8.74 -1.68 7.45
C PHE A 43 8.44 -3.05 8.08
N ARG A 44 8.53 -3.12 9.42
CA ARG A 44 8.23 -4.33 10.20
C ARG A 44 6.86 -4.23 10.85
N GLN A 45 6.29 -5.39 11.16
CA GLN A 45 5.14 -5.50 12.05
C GLN A 45 5.47 -4.83 13.40
N GLY A 46 4.51 -4.08 13.94
CA GLY A 46 4.68 -3.33 15.19
C GLY A 46 5.28 -1.94 15.04
N ASP A 47 5.96 -1.63 13.92
CA ASP A 47 6.51 -0.29 13.66
C ASP A 47 5.39 0.78 13.65
N GLU A 48 5.77 2.04 13.88
CA GLU A 48 4.86 3.16 13.71
C GLU A 48 4.43 3.29 12.23
N ALA A 49 3.15 3.58 12.01
CA ALA A 49 2.60 3.81 10.68
C ALA A 49 2.85 5.24 10.21
N ASP A 50 4.02 5.51 9.64
CA ASP A 50 4.50 6.82 9.21
C ASP A 50 4.20 7.18 7.74
N ALA A 51 3.94 6.17 6.90
CA ALA A 51 3.74 6.32 5.45
C ALA A 51 2.95 5.16 4.81
N ALA A 52 2.33 5.40 3.66
CA ALA A 52 1.81 4.38 2.75
C ALA A 52 2.73 4.27 1.53
N TYR A 53 2.70 3.12 0.86
CA TYR A 53 3.62 2.80 -0.23
C TYR A 53 2.85 2.30 -1.45
N VAL A 54 3.13 2.86 -2.61
CA VAL A 54 2.61 2.40 -3.91
C VAL A 54 3.73 1.65 -4.62
N ILE A 55 3.46 0.42 -5.05
CA ILE A 55 4.43 -0.40 -5.78
C ILE A 55 4.47 0.06 -7.24
N LEU A 56 5.59 0.63 -7.68
CA LEU A 56 5.79 1.10 -9.06
C LEU A 56 6.35 -0.01 -9.95
N SER A 57 7.34 -0.75 -9.45
CA SER A 57 7.93 -1.92 -10.13
C SER A 57 8.50 -2.91 -9.12
N GLY A 58 8.67 -4.16 -9.52
CA GLY A 58 9.12 -5.25 -8.62
C GLY A 58 7.99 -5.89 -7.83
N ARG A 59 8.35 -6.68 -6.81
CA ARG A 59 7.42 -7.42 -5.95
C ARG A 59 7.80 -7.31 -4.48
N ALA A 60 6.81 -7.39 -3.59
CA ALA A 60 7.02 -7.41 -2.15
C ALA A 60 6.19 -8.49 -1.46
N ASP A 61 6.74 -9.14 -0.45
CA ASP A 61 6.04 -10.10 0.40
C ASP A 61 5.43 -9.38 1.60
N ILE A 62 4.20 -9.78 1.95
CA ILE A 62 3.57 -9.47 3.24
C ILE A 62 3.79 -10.66 4.16
N LEU A 63 4.42 -10.40 5.30
CA LEU A 63 4.86 -11.40 6.25
C LEU A 63 4.26 -11.08 7.62
N VAL A 64 3.63 -12.07 8.27
CA VAL A 64 3.04 -11.93 9.60
C VAL A 64 3.77 -12.84 10.58
N ASP A 65 4.12 -12.30 11.75
CA ASP A 65 4.76 -13.07 12.80
C ASP A 65 3.74 -14.00 13.48
N SER A 66 4.14 -15.26 13.69
CA SER A 66 3.36 -16.30 14.36
C SER A 66 4.23 -17.12 15.31
N ASP A 67 3.62 -17.98 16.12
CA ASP A 67 4.33 -18.85 17.07
C ASP A 67 5.35 -19.79 16.39
N SER A 68 5.12 -20.16 15.13
CA SER A 68 6.01 -21.00 14.32
C SER A 68 7.03 -20.21 13.49
N GLY A 69 7.08 -18.89 13.66
CA GLY A 69 7.93 -17.98 12.91
C GLY A 69 7.14 -17.12 11.92
N GLN A 70 7.83 -16.60 10.92
CA GLN A 70 7.24 -15.64 9.98
C GLN A 70 6.53 -16.35 8.81
N ILE A 71 5.25 -16.04 8.60
CA ILE A 71 4.42 -16.64 7.54
C ILE A 71 4.21 -15.61 6.43
N LYS A 72 4.48 -16.00 5.17
CA LYS A 72 4.08 -15.20 4.00
C LYS A 72 2.58 -15.36 3.78
N VAL A 73 1.83 -14.27 3.92
CA VAL A 73 0.37 -14.26 3.78
C VAL A 73 -0.10 -13.72 2.43
N ALA A 74 0.72 -12.90 1.76
CA ALA A 74 0.41 -12.36 0.44
C ALA A 74 1.67 -11.89 -0.29
N GLU A 75 1.54 -11.65 -1.59
CA GLU A 75 2.52 -10.98 -2.44
C GLU A 75 1.88 -9.75 -3.08
N LEU A 76 2.62 -8.65 -3.12
CA LEU A 76 2.24 -7.39 -3.74
C LEU A 76 2.95 -7.24 -5.08
N LEU A 77 2.15 -6.86 -6.08
CA LEU A 77 2.59 -6.62 -7.45
C LEU A 77 2.53 -5.11 -7.77
N PRO A 78 3.12 -4.67 -8.90
CA PRO A 78 2.99 -3.29 -9.35
C PRO A 78 1.54 -2.83 -9.40
N ASN A 79 1.33 -1.55 -9.12
CA ASN A 79 0.02 -0.88 -8.97
C ASN A 79 -0.74 -1.25 -7.69
N SER A 80 -0.09 -1.92 -6.72
CA SER A 80 -0.65 -2.16 -5.39
C SER A 80 -0.30 -1.04 -4.41
N ILE A 81 -1.15 -0.82 -3.40
CA ILE A 81 -0.85 -0.01 -2.22
C ILE A 81 -0.70 -0.89 -0.98
N VAL A 82 0.22 -0.51 -0.09
CA VAL A 82 0.42 -1.14 1.22
C VAL A 82 0.76 -0.13 2.31
N GLY A 83 0.45 -0.49 3.55
CA GLY A 83 0.73 0.30 4.75
C GLY A 83 -0.35 1.34 5.08
N GLU A 84 -1.39 1.43 4.26
CA GLU A 84 -2.52 2.34 4.43
C GLU A 84 -3.43 1.95 5.60
N ILE A 85 -3.61 0.64 5.86
CA ILE A 85 -4.50 0.16 6.94
C ILE A 85 -4.07 0.71 8.30
N ALA A 86 -2.78 0.60 8.63
CA ALA A 86 -2.27 1.05 9.93
C ALA A 86 -2.37 2.58 10.11
N ILE A 87 -2.27 3.34 9.02
CA ILE A 87 -2.52 4.79 9.04
C ILE A 87 -3.99 5.07 9.35
N LEU A 88 -4.92 4.38 8.66
CA LEU A 88 -6.36 4.60 8.76
C LEU A 88 -6.94 4.16 10.11
N CYS A 89 -6.44 3.05 10.64
CA CYS A 89 -6.81 2.53 11.95
C CYS A 89 -6.09 3.24 13.11
N ASN A 90 -5.17 4.16 12.80
CA ASN A 90 -4.27 4.80 13.77
C ASN A 90 -3.59 3.78 14.71
N SER A 91 -3.05 2.72 14.10
CA SER A 91 -2.39 1.61 14.79
C SER A 91 -0.96 1.43 14.32
N SER A 92 -0.21 0.55 14.98
CA SER A 92 1.06 0.05 14.45
C SER A 92 0.86 -0.79 13.18
N ARG A 93 1.96 -1.04 12.44
CA ARG A 93 1.98 -1.93 11.28
C ARG A 93 1.48 -3.32 11.65
N THR A 94 0.53 -3.84 10.88
CA THR A 94 -0.09 -5.16 11.11
C THR A 94 0.75 -6.32 10.58
N ALA A 95 1.72 -6.05 9.70
CA ALA A 95 2.58 -7.04 9.06
C ALA A 95 3.92 -6.40 8.68
N THR A 96 4.92 -7.24 8.46
CA THR A 96 6.20 -6.86 7.84
C THR A 96 6.05 -6.88 6.32
N VAL A 97 6.63 -5.90 5.64
CA VAL A 97 6.71 -5.87 4.18
C VAL A 97 8.17 -5.93 3.75
N ARG A 98 8.50 -6.93 2.94
CA ARG A 98 9.86 -7.18 2.46
C ARG A 98 9.90 -7.22 0.94
N ALA A 99 10.89 -6.56 0.33
CA ALA A 99 11.12 -6.63 -1.10
C ALA A 99 11.46 -8.08 -1.51
N ALA A 100 10.66 -8.67 -2.40
CA ALA A 100 10.86 -10.02 -2.93
C ALA A 100 11.74 -10.01 -4.20
N SER A 101 11.83 -8.86 -4.85
CA SER A 101 12.78 -8.52 -5.92
C SER A 101 13.32 -7.12 -5.66
N ASP A 102 14.20 -6.62 -6.54
CA ASP A 102 14.42 -5.18 -6.61
C ASP A 102 13.08 -4.49 -6.83
N LEU A 103 12.82 -3.49 -6.00
CA LEU A 103 11.51 -2.91 -5.77
C LEU A 103 11.63 -1.39 -5.79
N GLU A 104 10.77 -0.76 -6.55
CA GLU A 104 10.64 0.68 -6.61
C GLU A 104 9.25 1.07 -6.13
N VAL A 105 9.19 2.00 -5.17
CA VAL A 105 7.94 2.44 -4.56
C VAL A 105 7.85 3.96 -4.55
N LEU A 106 6.60 4.44 -4.50
CA LEU A 106 6.28 5.80 -4.11
C LEU A 106 5.85 5.79 -2.63
N ARG A 107 6.64 6.41 -1.76
CA ARG A 107 6.37 6.56 -0.33
C ARG A 107 5.61 7.86 -0.08
N ILE A 108 4.39 7.72 0.43
CA ILE A 108 3.47 8.81 0.74
C ILE A 108 3.40 8.94 2.26
N ARG A 109 3.90 10.04 2.82
CA ARG A 109 3.85 10.28 4.27
C ARG A 109 2.41 10.28 4.80
N LYS A 110 2.22 9.81 6.04
CA LYS A 110 0.91 9.72 6.72
C LYS A 110 0.13 11.03 6.68
N ASP A 111 0.79 12.14 7.00
CA ASP A 111 0.16 13.46 7.03
C ASP A 111 -0.30 13.91 5.64
N HIS A 112 0.51 13.69 4.60
CA HIS A 112 0.13 13.95 3.21
C HIS A 112 -1.01 13.02 2.77
N PHE A 113 -0.93 11.73 3.06
CA PHE A 113 -1.98 10.75 2.71
C PHE A 113 -3.33 11.13 3.32
N LEU A 114 -3.37 11.40 4.63
CA LEU A 114 -4.60 11.80 5.32
C LEU A 114 -5.13 13.17 4.84
N ARG A 115 -4.24 14.10 4.47
CA ARG A 115 -4.63 15.38 3.89
C ARG A 115 -5.29 15.20 2.52
N LEU A 116 -4.70 14.37 1.65
CA LEU A 116 -5.27 14.08 0.33
C LEU A 116 -6.65 13.44 0.44
N MET A 117 -6.85 12.53 1.39
CA MET A 117 -8.17 11.93 1.64
C MET A 117 -9.22 12.96 2.06
N LYS A 118 -8.83 13.97 2.85
CA LYS A 118 -9.73 15.06 3.28
C LYS A 118 -10.04 16.04 2.15
N GLU A 119 -9.03 16.38 1.36
CA GLU A 119 -9.17 17.34 0.25
C GLU A 119 -9.88 16.70 -0.97
N PHE A 120 -9.80 15.38 -1.13
CA PHE A 120 -10.34 14.66 -2.28
C PHE A 120 -11.24 13.48 -1.86
N PRO A 121 -12.53 13.74 -1.61
CA PRO A 121 -13.49 12.70 -1.20
C PRO A 121 -13.62 11.54 -2.21
N GLU A 122 -13.44 11.81 -3.51
CA GLU A 122 -13.46 10.76 -4.54
C GLU A 122 -12.41 9.67 -4.28
N MET A 123 -11.19 10.09 -3.93
CA MET A 123 -10.10 9.18 -3.55
C MET A 123 -10.44 8.37 -2.31
N THR A 124 -11.06 9.01 -1.32
CA THR A 124 -11.48 8.33 -0.08
C THR A 124 -12.50 7.22 -0.37
N ILE A 125 -13.46 7.46 -1.26
CA ILE A 125 -14.44 6.45 -1.66
C ILE A 125 -13.74 5.25 -2.33
N GLU A 126 -12.78 5.48 -3.23
CA GLU A 126 -12.04 4.38 -3.86
C GLU A 126 -11.18 3.59 -2.85
N ILE A 127 -10.56 4.28 -1.89
CA ILE A 127 -9.86 3.63 -0.76
C ILE A 127 -10.82 2.73 0.02
N LEU A 128 -12.00 3.25 0.39
CA LEU A 128 -12.98 2.48 1.13
C LEU A 128 -13.45 1.25 0.35
N ARG A 129 -13.64 1.35 -0.97
CA ARG A 129 -14.00 0.19 -1.82
C ARG A 129 -12.90 -0.87 -1.82
N VAL A 130 -11.64 -0.47 -2.01
CA VAL A 130 -10.51 -1.42 -1.99
C VAL A 130 -10.39 -2.11 -0.63
N LEU A 131 -10.56 -1.38 0.47
CA LEU A 131 -10.51 -1.97 1.81
C LEU A 131 -11.69 -2.89 2.09
N ALA A 132 -12.90 -2.52 1.64
CA ALA A 132 -14.09 -3.36 1.76
C ALA A 132 -13.93 -4.67 0.97
N ASP A 133 -13.34 -4.60 -0.23
CA ASP A 133 -13.05 -5.77 -1.06
C ASP A 133 -12.01 -6.68 -0.39
N ARG A 134 -10.91 -6.12 0.11
CA ARG A 134 -9.89 -6.87 0.88
C ARG A 134 -10.47 -7.54 2.13
N LEU A 135 -11.32 -6.83 2.87
CA LEU A 135 -12.00 -7.38 4.05
C LEU A 135 -12.93 -8.54 3.68
N SER A 136 -13.66 -8.40 2.56
CA SER A 136 -14.57 -9.45 2.07
C SER A 136 -13.81 -10.72 1.69
N HIS A 137 -12.68 -10.58 0.97
CA HIS A 137 -11.81 -11.71 0.64
C HIS A 137 -11.22 -12.38 1.89
N THR A 138 -10.67 -11.58 2.82
CA THR A 138 -10.11 -12.11 4.08
C THR A 138 -11.16 -12.86 4.92
N THR A 139 -12.40 -12.34 4.94
CA THR A 139 -13.51 -12.99 5.64
C THR A 139 -13.90 -14.32 4.98
N ALA A 140 -13.89 -14.38 3.65
CA ALA A 140 -14.14 -15.62 2.91
C ALA A 140 -13.05 -16.66 3.19
N ASP A 141 -11.77 -16.28 3.10
CA ASP A 141 -10.65 -17.18 3.41
C ASP A 141 -10.71 -17.72 4.85
N LEU A 142 -11.15 -16.89 5.81
CA LEU A 142 -11.33 -17.30 7.20
C LEU A 142 -12.48 -18.29 7.37
N ILE A 143 -13.57 -18.14 6.62
CA ILE A 143 -14.68 -19.10 6.61
C ILE A 143 -14.19 -20.44 6.09
N ASP A 144 -13.52 -20.44 4.94
CA ASP A 144 -13.00 -21.65 4.30
C ASP A 144 -12.03 -22.39 5.24
N ALA A 145 -11.11 -21.67 5.87
CA ALA A 145 -10.14 -22.23 6.82
C ALA A 145 -10.80 -22.81 8.10
N ARG A 146 -11.98 -22.34 8.50
CA ARG A 146 -12.73 -22.87 9.66
C ARG A 146 -13.63 -24.06 9.30
N THR A 147 -13.94 -24.23 8.02
CA THR A 147 -14.80 -25.32 7.53
C THR A 147 -14.02 -26.52 6.99
N ALA A 148 -12.70 -26.38 6.80
CA ALA A 148 -11.78 -27.47 6.48
C ALA A 148 -11.36 -28.26 7.73
#